data_AF-A0A4Q3EVP0-F1
#
_entry.id   AF-A0A4Q3EVP0-F1
#
_cell.length_a   1.000
_cell.length_b   1.000
_cell.length_c   1.000
_cell.angle_alpha   90.00
_cell.angle_beta   90.00
_cell.angle_gamma   90.00
#
_symmetry.space_group_name_H-M   'P 1'
#
loop_
_entity.id
_entity.type
_entity.pdbx_description
1 polymer ?
#
loop_
_entity_poly.entity_id
_entity_poly.type
_entity_poly.pdbx_seq_one_letter_code
_entity_poly.pdbx_strand_id
1 'polypeptide(L)' 'ILKLMKLKVELHFTDEYHPNNYSVDFRRSINPKQEYDFEQKTYFQVFDNRKGFLKNLSIVDLLFNQGPNTLNYL' A
#
# COMPACT_ATOMS: atom_id res chain seq x y z
N ILE A 1 3.62 7.13 -8.24
CA ILE A 1 3.24 7.14 -6.80
C ILE A 1 4.36 7.68 -5.91
N LEU A 2 5.54 7.06 -5.87
CA LEU A 2 6.68 7.51 -5.03
C LEU A 2 6.96 9.03 -5.11
N LYS A 3 7.03 9.57 -6.34
CA LYS A 3 7.19 11.02 -6.59
C LYS A 3 6.08 11.87 -5.96
N LEU A 4 4.82 11.43 -6.06
CA LEU A 4 3.66 12.17 -5.53
C LEU A 4 3.69 12.20 -3.99
N MET A 5 4.20 11.14 -3.37
CA MET A 5 4.39 11.04 -1.92
C MET A 5 5.70 11.70 -1.45
N LYS A 6 6.51 12.25 -2.37
CA LYS A 6 7.85 12.78 -2.09
C LYS A 6 8.78 11.75 -1.42
N LEU A 7 8.54 10.46 -1.63
CA LEU A 7 9.36 9.38 -1.09
C LEU A 7 10.59 9.21 -1.97
N LYS A 8 11.78 9.41 -1.38
CA LYS A 8 13.07 9.14 -2.01
C LYS A 8 13.41 7.68 -1.83
N VAL A 9 13.31 6.90 -2.91
CA VAL A 9 13.68 5.49 -2.93
C VAL A 9 14.78 5.32 -3.96
N GLU A 10 15.87 4.68 -3.58
CA GLU A 10 16.88 4.22 -4.52
C GLU A 10 16.37 2.96 -5.23
N LEU A 11 16.28 3.02 -6.55
CA LEU A 11 15.81 1.90 -7.36
C LEU A 11 17.01 1.16 -7.92
N HIS A 12 17.10 -0.13 -7.60
CA HIS A 12 18.08 -1.04 -8.18
C HIS A 12 17.38 -1.95 -9.18
N PHE A 13 17.95 -2.06 -10.37
CA PHE A 13 17.47 -2.96 -11.41
C PHE A 13 18.25 -4.27 -11.34
N THR A 14 17.56 -5.37 -11.60
CA THR A 14 18.16 -6.70 -11.69
C THR A 14 18.53 -6.99 -13.14
N ASP A 15 19.68 -7.61 -13.37
CA ASP A 15 20.13 -7.99 -14.72
C ASP A 15 19.38 -9.23 -15.26
N GLU A 16 18.89 -10.09 -14.37
CA GLU A 16 18.17 -11.32 -14.72
C GLU A 16 17.01 -11.63 -13.76
N TYR A 17 16.07 -12.45 -14.24
CA TYR A 17 14.94 -12.92 -13.45
C TYR A 17 15.27 -14.24 -12.75
N HIS A 18 15.12 -14.26 -11.42
CA HIS A 18 15.25 -15.46 -10.61
C HIS A 18 13.88 -15.99 -10.16
N PRO A 19 13.46 -17.19 -10.59
CA PRO A 19 12.13 -17.72 -10.23
C PRO A 19 12.01 -18.08 -8.74
N ASN A 20 13.10 -18.56 -8.15
CA ASN A 20 13.22 -18.95 -6.74
C ASN A 20 14.29 -18.08 -6.09
N ASN A 21 13.87 -17.02 -5.42
CA ASN A 21 14.75 -16.26 -4.55
C ASN A 21 14.87 -16.98 -3.19
N TYR A 22 16.07 -16.97 -2.60
CA TYR A 22 16.30 -17.44 -1.22
C TYR A 22 15.76 -16.48 -0.15
N SER A 23 15.19 -15.35 -0.57
CA SER A 23 14.57 -14.33 0.27
C SER A 23 13.05 -14.51 0.36
N VAL A 24 12.43 -13.80 1.30
CA VAL A 24 10.99 -13.87 1.53
C VAL A 24 10.22 -13.40 0.29
N ASP A 25 9.37 -14.28 -0.25
CA ASP A 25 8.56 -14.02 -1.43
C ASP A 25 7.14 -13.59 -1.04
N PHE A 26 6.82 -12.32 -1.30
CA PHE A 26 5.52 -11.75 -1.01
C PHE A 26 4.56 -11.71 -2.21
N ARG A 27 4.93 -12.28 -3.37
CA ARG A 27 4.12 -12.21 -4.61
C ARG A 27 2.71 -12.78 -4.44
N ARG A 28 2.55 -13.76 -3.55
CA ARG A 28 1.27 -14.41 -3.23
C ARG A 28 0.69 -13.96 -1.89
N SER A 29 1.33 -13.00 -1.22
CA SER A 29 0.91 -12.54 0.10
C SER A 29 -0.29 -11.59 0.07
N ILE A 30 -0.69 -11.10 -1.11
CA ILE A 30 -1.85 -10.22 -1.28
C ILE A 30 -2.88 -10.91 -2.17
N ASN A 31 -4.07 -11.17 -1.63
CA ASN A 31 -5.17 -11.86 -2.28
C ASN A 31 -6.49 -11.18 -1.88
N PRO A 32 -7.26 -10.62 -2.84
CA PRO A 32 -8.49 -9.89 -2.54
C PRO A 32 -9.61 -10.77 -1.96
N LYS A 33 -9.49 -12.10 -2.06
CA LYS A 33 -10.47 -13.05 -1.52
C LYS A 33 -10.09 -13.57 -0.12
N GLN A 34 -8.95 -13.14 0.41
CA GLN A 34 -8.50 -13.53 1.75
C GLN A 34 -8.57 -12.31 2.67
N GLU A 35 -9.10 -12.51 3.87
CA GLU A 35 -9.01 -11.51 4.92
C GLU A 35 -7.64 -11.63 5.60
N TYR A 36 -7.06 -10.47 5.88
CA TYR A 36 -5.80 -10.35 6.59
C TYR A 36 -6.09 -9.78 7.96
N ASP A 37 -5.70 -10.51 9.00
CA ASP A 37 -5.85 -10.07 10.38
C ASP A 37 -4.70 -9.11 10.72
N PHE A 38 -4.88 -7.84 10.33
CA PHE A 38 -4.03 -6.75 10.77
C PHE A 38 -4.86 -5.54 11.16
N GLU A 39 -4.41 -4.85 12.19
CA GLU A 39 -5.03 -3.62 12.64
C GLU A 39 -4.55 -2.44 11.79
N GLN A 40 -5.35 -2.09 10.78
CA GLN A 40 -5.12 -0.89 10.00
C GLN A 40 -5.51 0.36 10.80
N LYS A 41 -4.57 1.29 10.97
CA LYS A 41 -4.85 2.64 11.48
C LYS A 41 -5.91 3.32 10.61
N THR A 42 -6.92 3.94 11.20
CA THR A 42 -7.93 4.67 10.43
C THR A 42 -7.36 5.96 9.87
N TYR A 43 -7.90 6.39 8.73
CA TYR A 43 -7.61 7.68 8.11
C TYR A 43 -8.89 8.23 7.49
N PHE A 44 -8.94 9.56 7.31
CA PHE A 44 -10.10 10.20 6.70
C PHE A 44 -10.31 9.66 5.29
N GLN A 45 -11.51 9.11 5.02
CA GLN A 45 -11.93 8.69 3.69
C GLN A 45 -13.14 9.53 3.25
N VAL A 46 -13.11 10.07 2.02
CA VAL A 46 -14.17 10.95 1.50
C VAL A 46 -15.56 10.28 1.40
N PHE A 47 -15.62 8.96 1.54
CA PHE A 47 -16.85 8.15 1.50
C PHE A 47 -17.16 7.46 2.84
N ASP A 48 -16.39 7.73 3.90
CA ASP A 48 -16.57 7.12 5.23
C ASP A 48 -17.99 7.33 5.76
N ASN A 49 -18.53 8.54 5.60
CA ASN A 49 -19.90 8.87 6.01
C ASN A 49 -21.01 8.00 5.36
N ARG A 50 -20.73 7.33 4.24
CA ARG A 50 -21.68 6.50 3.49
C ARG A 50 -21.44 5.01 3.65
N LYS A 51 -20.20 4.59 3.89
CA LYS A 51 -19.80 3.16 3.87
C LYS A 51 -19.05 2.71 5.13
N GLY A 52 -18.77 3.62 6.06
CA GLY A 52 -17.80 3.42 7.11
C GLY A 52 -16.37 3.36 6.56
N PHE A 53 -15.42 3.15 7.46
CA PHE A 53 -14.01 2.99 7.11
C PHE A 53 -13.78 1.68 6.35
N LEU A 54 -13.25 1.78 5.14
CA LEU A 54 -12.86 0.63 4.34
C LEU A 54 -11.36 0.34 4.53
N LYS A 55 -11.06 -0.85 5.06
CA LYS A 55 -9.70 -1.37 5.18
C LYS A 55 -9.19 -1.87 3.82
N ASN A 56 -7.89 -2.10 3.71
CA ASN A 56 -7.24 -2.74 2.55
C ASN A 56 -7.43 -2.04 1.20
N LEU A 57 -7.63 -0.71 1.23
CA LEU A 57 -7.64 0.09 0.02
C LEU A 57 -6.23 0.28 -0.53
N SER A 58 -6.14 0.60 -1.81
CA SER A 58 -4.86 0.77 -2.49
C SER A 58 -4.10 1.99 -1.96
N ILE A 59 -2.79 2.01 -2.19
CA ILE A 59 -1.97 3.18 -1.88
C ILE A 59 -2.44 4.44 -2.63
N VAL A 60 -3.11 4.28 -3.77
CA VAL A 60 -3.69 5.38 -4.54
C VAL A 60 -4.90 5.97 -3.81
N ASP A 61 -5.74 5.13 -3.22
CA ASP A 61 -6.86 5.59 -2.39
C ASP A 61 -6.35 6.37 -1.17
N LEU A 62 -5.32 5.87 -0.49
CA LEU A 62 -4.69 6.60 0.62
C LEU A 62 -4.15 7.95 0.15
N LEU A 63 -3.48 7.99 -1.01
CA LEU A 63 -2.93 9.22 -1.58
C LEU A 63 -4.01 10.27 -1.88
N PHE A 64 -5.14 9.89 -2.46
CA PHE A 64 -6.20 10.85 -2.78
C PHE A 64 -7.01 11.28 -1.55
N ASN A 65 -7.07 10.46 -0.52
CA ASN A 65 -7.74 10.80 0.73
C ASN A 65 -6.87 11.64 1.68
N GLN A 66 -5.54 11.42 1.71
CA GLN A 66 -4.62 12.07 2.65
C GLN A 66 -3.69 13.12 2.00
N GLY A 67 -3.53 13.09 0.67
CA GLY A 67 -2.69 14.01 -0.08
C GLY A 67 -1.25 14.03 0.45
N PRO A 68 -0.72 15.20 0.90
CA PRO A 68 0.63 15.29 1.43
C PRO A 68 0.82 14.52 2.75
N ASN A 69 -0.25 14.23 3.49
CA ASN A 69 -0.18 13.50 4.77
C ASN A 69 -0.05 11.98 4.62
N THR A 70 -0.12 11.45 3.39
CA THR A 70 0.02 10.03 3.10
C THR A 70 1.29 9.43 3.70
N LEU A 71 2.41 10.16 3.65
CA LEU A 71 3.68 9.68 4.21
C LEU A 71 3.68 9.62 5.75
N ASN A 72 2.93 10.50 6.42
CA ASN A 72 2.83 10.49 7.89
C ASN A 72 1.91 9.37 8.41
N TYR A 73 1.07 8.83 7.52
CA TYR A 73 0.21 7.70 7.84
C TYR A 73 0.95 6.36 7.75
N LEU A 74 1.81 6.22 6.73
CA LEU A 74 2.66 5.04 6.53
C LEU A 74 3.76 4.97 7.60
#